data_AF-A0A6D2ITC4-F1
#
_entry.id   AF-A0A6D2ITC4-F1
#
_cell.length_a   1.000
_cell.length_b   1.000
_cell.length_c   1.000
_cell.angle_alpha   90.00
_cell.angle_beta   90.00
_cell.angle_gamma   90.00
#
_symmetry.space_group_name_H-M   'P 1'
#
loop_
_entity.id
_entity.type
_entity.pdbx_description
1 polymer ?
#
loop_
_entity_poly.entity_id
_entity_poly.type
_entity_poly.pdbx_seq_one_letter_code
_entity_poly.pdbx_strand_id
1 'polypeptide(L)' 'MLLNMLDQILCFSAFSLAKVMLRPTSPRTGVIAGGAIRIVLVMAGVENALGKQLGSNNALNNARATLGEVL' A
#
# COMPACT_ATOMS: atom_id res chain seq x y z
N MET A 1 -13.29 8.73 -4.71
CA MET A 1 -13.43 8.99 -3.27
C MET A 1 -14.65 8.34 -2.61
N LEU A 2 -15.56 7.66 -3.33
CA LEU A 2 -16.65 6.85 -2.72
C LEU A 2 -17.02 5.57 -3.52
N LEU A 3 -16.14 5.12 -4.41
CA LEU A 3 -16.21 3.85 -5.14
C LEU A 3 -14.84 3.19 -4.87
N ASN A 4 -14.64 2.03 -4.23
CA ASN A 4 -15.45 0.84 -4.07
C ASN A 4 -15.18 0.24 -2.68
N MET A 5 -16.16 0.28 -1.78
CA MET A 5 -16.08 -0.38 -0.47
C MET A 5 -16.22 -1.91 -0.57
N LEU A 6 -16.54 -2.44 -1.77
CA LEU A 6 -16.85 -3.85 -2.01
C LEU A 6 -15.82 -4.61 -2.90
N ASP A 7 -14.85 -3.94 -3.53
CA ASP A 7 -13.82 -4.63 -4.37
C ASP A 7 -12.42 -4.71 -3.74
N GLN A 8 -12.20 -4.16 -2.55
CA GLN A 8 -10.85 -4.01 -1.96
C GLN A 8 -10.46 -5.16 -1.03
N ILE A 9 -10.69 -6.41 -1.46
CA ILE A 9 -10.41 -7.58 -0.62
C ILE A 9 -8.89 -7.73 -0.39
N LEU A 10 -8.09 -7.42 -1.41
CA LEU A 10 -6.64 -7.50 -1.41
C LEU A 10 -6.09 -6.90 -2.72
N CYS A 11 -5.35 -5.80 -2.66
CA CYS A 11 -4.68 -5.27 -3.85
C CYS A 11 -3.20 -5.66 -3.81
N PHE A 12 -2.73 -6.30 -4.89
CA PHE A 12 -1.37 -6.81 -5.02
C PHE A 12 -0.67 -6.08 -6.16
N SER A 13 0.36 -5.32 -5.81
CA SER A 13 1.28 -4.74 -6.80
C SER A 13 2.60 -5.48 -6.79
N ALA A 14 3.13 -5.79 -7.97
CA ALA A 14 4.42 -6.45 -8.15
C ALA A 14 5.33 -5.62 -9.05
N PHE A 15 6.49 -5.19 -8.53
CA PHE A 15 7.50 -4.48 -9.30
C PHE A 15 8.90 -5.03 -9.02
N SER A 16 9.57 -5.54 -10.05
CA SER A 16 10.98 -5.99 -9.98
C SER A 16 11.31 -6.80 -8.71
N LEU A 17 10.61 -7.92 -8.51
CA LEU A 17 10.68 -8.84 -7.34
C LEU A 17 10.15 -8.31 -5.99
N ALA A 18 9.71 -7.05 -5.90
CA ALA A 18 8.92 -6.57 -4.77
C ALA A 18 7.45 -6.90 -5.00
N LYS A 19 6.78 -7.54 -4.04
CA LYS A 19 5.31 -7.59 -4.00
C LYS A 19 4.84 -6.80 -2.78
N VAL A 20 3.87 -5.92 -2.99
CA VAL A 20 3.23 -5.16 -1.92
C VAL A 20 1.75 -5.52 -1.92
N MET A 21 1.24 -5.76 -0.72
CA MET A 21 -0.16 -6.03 -0.48
C MET A 21 -0.73 -4.87 0.31
N LEU A 22 -1.69 -4.14 -0.27
CA LEU A 22 -2.48 -3.16 0.46
C LEU A 22 -3.89 -3.69 0.71
N ARG A 23 -4.38 -3.38 1.90
CA ARG A 23 -5.75 -3.64 2.30
C ARG A 23 -6.30 -2.38 2.98
N PRO A 24 -7.43 -1.83 2.52
CA PRO A 24 -8.06 -0.76 3.26
C PRO A 24 -8.62 -1.31 4.57
N THR A 25 -8.61 -0.45 5.58
CA THR A 25 -9.07 -0.77 6.92
C THR A 25 -10.19 0.17 7.32
N SER A 26 -10.88 -0.16 8.41
CA SER A 26 -11.90 0.69 8.99
C SER A 26 -11.33 2.08 9.31
N PRO A 27 -12.18 3.13 9.24
CA PRO A 27 -11.77 4.47 9.63
C PRO A 27 -11.23 4.47 11.07
N ARG A 28 -10.25 5.35 11.35
CA ARG A 28 -9.54 5.51 12.64
C ARG A 28 -8.42 4.50 12.93
N THR A 29 -8.09 3.61 11.99
CA THR A 29 -6.96 2.67 12.16
C THR A 29 -5.59 3.33 11.90
N GLY A 30 -5.55 4.34 11.02
CA GLY A 30 -4.29 4.90 10.55
C GLY A 30 -3.60 4.05 9.49
N VAL A 31 -2.36 4.43 9.15
CA VAL A 31 -1.52 3.72 8.18
C VAL A 31 -0.56 2.78 8.90
N ILE A 32 -0.78 1.47 8.73
CA ILE A 32 0.10 0.42 9.26
C ILE A 32 0.80 -0.24 8.07
N ALA A 33 2.02 0.23 7.77
CA ALA A 33 2.84 -0.31 6.69
C ALA A 33 4.33 -0.24 7.01
N GLY A 34 5.14 -0.98 6.24
CA GLY A 34 6.60 -0.88 6.29
C GLY A 34 7.09 0.52 5.87
N GLY A 35 8.24 0.96 6.39
CA GLY A 35 8.69 2.36 6.31
C GLY A 35 8.60 3.01 4.93
N ALA A 36 9.08 2.35 3.88
CA ALA A 36 9.02 2.87 2.50
C ALA A 36 7.58 3.02 1.99
N ILE A 37 6.74 2.01 2.20
CA ILE A 37 5.33 1.98 1.79
C ILE A 37 4.53 3.05 2.55
N ARG A 38 4.80 3.18 3.86
CA ARG A 38 4.15 4.16 4.74
C ARG A 38 4.40 5.59 4.27
N ILE A 39 5.64 5.93 3.90
CA ILE A 39 5.96 7.28 3.41
C ILE A 39 5.16 7.60 2.15
N VAL A 40 5.08 6.68 1.20
CA VAL A 40 4.31 6.88 -0.04
C VAL A 40 2.82 7.07 0.27
N LEU A 41 2.23 6.23 1.13
CA LEU A 41 0.82 6.33 1.51
C LEU A 41 0.49 7.64 2.23
N VAL A 42 1.37 8.09 3.13
CA VAL A 42 1.22 9.37 3.83
C VAL A 42 1.29 10.54 2.84
N MET A 43 2.23 10.51 1.89
CA MET A 43 2.36 11.53 0.85
C MET A 43 1.16 11.54 -0.11
N ALA A 44 0.53 10.39 -0.33
CA ALA A 44 -0.68 10.26 -1.14
C ALA A 44 -1.98 10.67 -0.42
N GLY A 45 -1.91 11.04 0.87
CA GLY A 45 -3.09 11.43 1.65
C GLY A 45 -3.97 10.24 2.07
N VAL A 46 -3.43 9.01 2.06
CA VAL A 46 -4.17 7.83 2.53
C VAL A 46 -4.14 7.79 4.05
N GLU A 47 -5.30 7.93 4.68
CA GLU A 47 -5.40 7.93 6.14
C GLU A 47 -5.48 6.53 6.75
N ASN A 48 -6.09 5.58 6.05
CA ASN A 48 -6.42 4.26 6.60
C ASN A 48 -6.04 3.15 5.62
N ALA A 49 -4.89 2.52 5.85
CA ALA A 49 -4.42 1.39 5.05
C ALA A 49 -3.51 0.46 5.84
N LEU A 50 -3.64 -0.84 5.58
CA LEU A 50 -2.72 -1.87 6.01
C LEU A 50 -1.86 -2.28 4.83
N GLY A 51 -0.53 -2.20 4.98
CA GLY A 51 0.41 -2.53 3.93
C GLY A 51 1.46 -3.54 4.37
N LYS A 52 1.56 -4.66 3.66
CA LYS A 52 2.60 -5.66 3.89
C LYS A 52 3.46 -5.84 2.65
N GLN A 53 4.77 -5.67 2.81
CA GLN A 53 5.75 -6.10 1.82
C GLN A 53 5.91 -7.63 1.88
N LEU A 54 5.86 -8.27 0.72
CA LEU A 54 6.01 -9.70 0.52
C LEU A 54 7.10 -9.91 -0.55
N GLY A 55 8.27 -10.38 -0.13
CA GLY A 55 9.40 -10.61 -1.04
C GLY A 55 10.59 -9.72 -0.72
N SER A 56 10.93 -8.79 -1.63
CA SER A 56 12.18 -8.04 -1.57
C SER A 56 12.27 -7.01 -0.44
N ASN A 57 13.45 -6.89 0.17
CA ASN A 57 13.78 -5.88 1.18
C ASN A 57 14.27 -4.56 0.58
N ASN A 58 14.30 -4.41 -0.74
CA ASN A 58 14.76 -3.19 -1.39
C ASN A 58 13.71 -2.07 -1.29
N ALA A 59 14.01 -1.04 -0.48
CA ALA A 59 13.10 0.08 -0.23
C ALA A 59 12.67 0.83 -1.50
N LEU A 60 13.57 0.99 -2.48
CA LEU A 60 13.27 1.69 -3.72
C LEU A 60 12.25 0.94 -4.59
N ASN A 61 12.41 -0.38 -4.70
CA ASN A 61 11.47 -1.22 -5.45
C ASN A 61 10.13 -1.31 -4.73
N ASN A 62 10.14 -1.36 -3.39
CA ASN A 62 8.92 -1.38 -2.59
C ASN A 62 8.13 -0.07 -2.73
N ALA A 63 8.81 1.08 -2.70
CA ALA A 63 8.15 2.37 -2.94
C ALA A 63 7.58 2.46 -4.36
N ARG A 64 8.31 2.00 -5.38
CA ARG A 64 7.82 1.97 -6.77
C ARG A 64 6.64 1.02 -6.96
N ALA A 65 6.65 -0.14 -6.33
CA ALA A 65 5.52 -1.07 -6.33
C ALA A 65 4.27 -0.40 -5.72
N THR A 66 4.43 0.31 -4.61
CA THR A 66 3.33 1.06 -3.99
C THR A 66 2.82 2.20 -4.87
N LEU A 67 3.71 2.93 -5.56
CA LEU A 67 3.28 3.99 -6.48
C LEU A 67 2.40 3.46 -7.63
N GLY A 68 2.71 2.29 -8.17
CA GLY A 68 1.87 1.65 -9.20
C GLY A 68 0.51 1.17 -8.70
N GLU A 69 0.28 1.19 -7.39
CA GLU A 69 -0.98 0.79 -6.76
C GLU A 69 -1.82 1.99 -6.31
N VAL A 70 -1.15 3.08 -5.93
CA VAL A 70 -1.78 4.30 -5.41
C VAL A 70 -2.14 5.29 -6.52
N LEU A 71 -1.43 5.25 -7.66
CA LEU A 71 -1.77 5.98 -8.89
C LEU A 71 -2.79 5.21 -9.73
#